data_AF-A0A947FWC3-F1
#
_entry.id   AF-A0A947FWC3-F1
#
_cell.length_a   1.000
_cell.length_b   1.000
_cell.length_c   1.000
_cell.angle_alpha   90.00
_cell.angle_beta   90.00
_cell.angle_gamma   90.00
#
_symmetry.space_group_name_H-M   'P 1'
#
loop_
_entity.id
_entity.type
_entity.pdbx_description
1 polymer ?
#
loop_
_entity_poly.entity_id
_entity_poly.type
_entity_poly.pdbx_seq_one_letter_code
_entity_poly.pdbx_strand_id
1 'polypeptide(L)'
;MTKVPEVYVLGGFQTDFARNWSKEKKHFVAMMREAVHGALRETKIDPQEIEVAHVGNFAAELYCKQGHLGAFFTELDPAFSGLPTSRHEAACASGSIALL
;
A
#
# COMPACT_ATOMS: atom_id res chain seq x y z
N MET A 1 -3.87 -32.04 -8.66
CA MET A 1 -3.89 -30.73 -7.98
C MET A 1 -2.47 -30.19 -7.98
N THR A 2 -2.24 -29.07 -8.66
CA THR A 2 -0.96 -28.35 -8.59
C THR A 2 -0.75 -27.86 -7.15
N LYS A 3 0.45 -28.08 -6.61
CA LYS A 3 0.80 -27.62 -5.27
C LYS A 3 0.85 -26.09 -5.31
N VAL A 4 0.02 -25.42 -4.51
CA VAL A 4 0.10 -23.97 -4.34
C VAL A 4 1.45 -23.65 -3.70
N PRO A 5 2.22 -22.68 -4.22
CA PRO A 5 3.45 -22.25 -3.58
C PRO A 5 3.19 -21.83 -2.14
N GLU A 6 4.16 -22.07 -1.25
CA GLU A 6 4.07 -21.57 0.12
C GLU A 6 4.20 -20.05 0.12
N VAL A 7 3.40 -19.38 0.97
CA VAL A 7 3.37 -17.93 1.11
C VAL A 7 3.94 -17.56 2.47
N TYR A 8 4.83 -16.57 2.49
CA TYR A 8 5.53 -16.11 3.68
C TYR A 8 5.30 -14.61 3.90
N VAL A 9 5.12 -14.21 5.17
CA VAL A 9 5.11 -12.80 5.56
C VAL A 9 6.52 -12.41 5.98
N LEU A 10 7.21 -11.61 5.15
CA LEU A 10 8.60 -11.23 5.40
C LEU A 10 8.75 -10.12 6.44
N GLY A 11 7.69 -9.34 6.67
CA GLY A 11 7.69 -8.23 7.61
C GLY A 11 6.57 -7.23 7.29
N GLY A 12 6.59 -6.10 7.98
CA GLY A 12 5.61 -5.03 7.76
C GLY A 12 5.97 -3.78 8.55
N PHE A 13 5.34 -2.67 8.19
CA PHE A 13 5.52 -1.39 8.87
C PHE A 13 4.17 -0.71 9.02
N GLN A 14 3.99 -0.02 10.15
CA GLN A 14 2.78 0.73 10.45
C GLN A 14 3.15 2.16 10.82
N THR A 15 2.48 3.12 10.21
CA THR A 15 2.58 4.53 10.65
C THR A 15 1.89 4.71 12.00
N ASP A 16 2.22 5.80 12.70
CA ASP A 16 1.52 6.15 13.93
C ASP A 16 0.08 6.63 13.62
N PHE A 17 -0.91 5.89 14.12
CA PHE A 17 -2.33 6.18 13.92
C PHE A 17 -2.78 7.50 14.57
N ALA A 18 -2.04 8.02 15.54
CA ALA A 18 -2.34 9.31 16.16
C ALA A 18 -2.04 10.51 15.23
N ARG A 19 -1.31 10.29 14.12
CA ARG A 19 -0.91 11.36 13.22
C ARG A 19 -2.06 11.91 12.40
N ASN A 20 -2.16 13.24 12.40
CA ASN A 20 -3.09 13.96 11.56
C ASN A 20 -2.35 14.57 10.35
N TRP A 21 -2.35 13.83 9.25
CA TRP A 21 -1.64 14.19 8.01
C TRP A 21 -2.12 15.53 7.41
N SER A 22 -3.42 15.83 7.52
CA SER A 22 -3.97 17.10 7.05
C SER A 22 -3.44 18.29 7.86
N LYS A 23 -3.31 18.15 9.19
CA LYS A 23 -2.70 19.18 10.07
C LYS A 23 -1.20 19.34 9.81
N GLU A 24 -0.53 18.28 9.36
CA GLU A 24 0.85 18.34 8.87
C GLU A 24 0.97 18.95 7.45
N LYS A 25 -0.15 19.38 6.84
CA LYS A 25 -0.22 19.88 5.45
C LYS A 25 0.27 18.86 4.43
N LYS A 26 0.03 17.56 4.69
CA LYS A 26 0.41 16.46 3.82
C LYS A 26 -0.81 15.86 3.12
N HIS A 27 -0.57 15.42 1.88
CA HIS A 27 -1.49 14.57 1.15
C HIS A 27 -1.43 13.12 1.69
N PHE A 28 -2.49 12.33 1.52
CA PHE A 28 -2.50 10.92 1.99
C PHE A 28 -1.38 10.07 1.36
N VAL A 29 -0.87 10.47 0.19
CA VAL A 29 0.28 9.83 -0.46
C VAL A 29 1.53 9.87 0.42
N ALA A 30 1.68 10.87 1.30
CA ALA A 30 2.77 10.90 2.26
C ALA A 30 2.66 9.77 3.30
N MET A 31 1.43 9.45 3.75
CA MET A 31 1.15 8.31 4.62
C MET A 31 1.51 7.00 3.92
N MET A 32 1.08 6.85 2.67
CA MET A 32 1.37 5.67 1.85
C MET A 32 2.88 5.50 1.64
N ARG A 33 3.59 6.57 1.30
CA ARG A 33 5.06 6.58 1.13
C ARG A 33 5.79 6.13 2.38
N GLU A 34 5.40 6.67 3.53
CA GLU A 34 6.03 6.31 4.81
C GLU A 34 5.81 4.83 5.13
N ALA A 35 4.58 4.33 4.95
CA ALA A 35 4.26 2.93 5.18
C ALA A 35 5.08 1.99 4.28
N VAL A 36 5.11 2.26 2.97
CA VAL A 36 5.81 1.42 1.99
C VAL A 36 7.32 1.44 2.18
N HIS A 37 7.93 2.63 2.33
CA HIS A 37 9.38 2.72 2.55
C HIS A 37 9.79 2.15 3.91
N GLY A 38 8.91 2.22 4.92
CA GLY A 38 9.11 1.53 6.19
C GLY A 38 9.17 0.02 6.01
N ALA A 39 8.20 -0.55 5.30
CA ALA A 39 8.15 -2.00 5.05
C ALA A 39 9.38 -2.48 4.28
N LEU A 40 9.78 -1.78 3.21
CA LEU A 40 10.99 -2.11 2.44
C LEU A 40 12.27 -2.10 3.29
N ARG A 41 12.40 -1.14 4.23
CA ARG A 41 13.54 -1.09 5.15
C ARG A 41 13.54 -2.27 6.14
N GLU A 42 12.39 -2.63 6.69
CA GLU A 42 12.26 -3.75 7.64
C GLU A 42 12.52 -5.11 6.96
N THR A 43 12.02 -5.29 5.74
CA THR A 43 12.17 -6.55 4.99
C THR A 43 13.48 -6.64 4.23
N LYS A 44 14.17 -5.51 4.01
CA LYS A 44 15.40 -5.39 3.20
C LYS A 44 15.22 -5.85 1.75
N ILE A 45 14.00 -5.72 1.23
CA ILE A 45 13.66 -6.02 -0.17
C ILE A 45 14.00 -4.81 -1.03
N ASP A 46 14.65 -5.05 -2.17
CA ASP A 46 14.87 -3.99 -3.16
C ASP A 46 13.50 -3.63 -3.81
N PRO A 47 13.15 -2.34 -3.95
CA PRO A 47 11.94 -1.93 -4.66
C PRO A 47 11.73 -2.61 -6.02
N GLN A 48 12.79 -2.94 -6.76
CA GLN A 48 12.72 -3.61 -8.06
C GLN A 48 12.22 -5.06 -7.98
N GLU A 49 12.27 -5.69 -6.80
CA GLU A 49 11.77 -7.05 -6.59
C GLU A 49 10.26 -7.10 -6.34
N ILE A 50 9.60 -5.94 -6.19
CA ILE A 50 8.15 -5.87 -6.04
C ILE A 50 7.47 -6.03 -7.40
N GLU A 51 6.66 -7.07 -7.55
CA GLU A 51 6.01 -7.39 -8.83
C GLU A 51 4.55 -6.91 -8.92
N VAL A 52 3.88 -6.69 -7.79
CA VAL A 52 2.49 -6.24 -7.73
C VAL A 52 2.23 -5.48 -6.42
N ALA A 53 1.32 -4.50 -6.45
CA ALA A 53 0.86 -3.81 -5.25
C ALA A 53 -0.66 -3.90 -5.05
N HIS A 54 -1.06 -4.24 -3.82
CA HIS A 54 -2.46 -4.29 -3.40
C HIS A 54 -2.73 -3.22 -2.33
N VAL A 55 -3.68 -2.34 -2.58
CA VAL A 55 -4.02 -1.20 -1.70
C VAL A 55 -5.43 -1.37 -1.15
N GLY A 56 -5.54 -1.69 0.15
CA GLY A 56 -6.82 -1.73 0.86
C GLY A 56 -7.28 -0.34 1.28
N ASN A 57 -8.48 0.09 0.89
CA ASN A 57 -9.05 1.37 1.31
C ASN A 57 -10.59 1.41 1.22
N PHE A 58 -11.25 1.85 2.30
CA PHE A 58 -12.71 1.99 2.34
C PHE A 58 -13.25 3.22 1.57
N ALA A 59 -12.92 4.44 1.99
CA ALA A 59 -13.67 5.65 1.65
C ALA A 59 -12.87 6.72 0.89
N ALA A 60 -11.87 6.34 0.09
CA ALA A 60 -11.04 7.28 -0.66
C ALA A 60 -11.83 8.12 -1.67
N GLU A 61 -12.85 7.56 -2.31
CA GLU A 61 -13.70 8.31 -3.25
C GLU A 61 -14.41 9.49 -2.54
N LEU A 62 -14.77 9.30 -1.27
CA LEU A 62 -15.43 10.32 -0.46
C LEU A 62 -14.43 11.34 0.10
N TYR A 63 -13.36 10.88 0.75
CA TYR A 63 -12.45 11.76 1.50
C TYR A 63 -11.29 12.30 0.67
N CYS A 64 -10.84 11.55 -0.33
CA CYS A 64 -9.74 11.93 -1.21
C CYS A 64 -10.22 12.38 -2.59
N LYS A 65 -11.52 12.24 -2.88
CA LYS A 65 -12.12 12.51 -4.20
C LYS A 65 -11.41 11.74 -5.34
N GLN A 66 -10.89 10.56 -5.01
CA GLN A 66 -10.12 9.73 -5.93
C GLN A 66 -10.25 8.25 -5.54
N GLY A 67 -10.75 7.42 -6.46
CA GLY A 67 -10.91 5.98 -6.28
C GLY A 67 -9.74 5.16 -6.80
N HIS A 68 -8.95 5.69 -7.75
CA HIS A 68 -7.84 4.98 -8.37
C HIS A 68 -6.55 5.07 -7.53
N LEU A 69 -6.62 4.65 -6.26
CA LEU A 69 -5.52 4.80 -5.32
C LEU A 69 -4.26 3.99 -5.67
N GLY A 70 -4.40 2.86 -6.37
CA GLY A 70 -3.27 2.06 -6.84
C GLY A 70 -2.30 2.87 -7.72
N ALA A 71 -2.81 3.81 -8.51
CA ALA A 71 -1.98 4.69 -9.35
C ALA A 71 -1.07 5.62 -8.53
N PHE A 72 -1.39 5.94 -7.28
CA PHE A 72 -0.48 6.72 -6.44
C PHE A 72 0.66 5.88 -5.85
N PHE A 73 0.51 4.55 -5.80
CA PHE A 73 1.57 3.66 -5.34
C PHE A 73 2.79 3.72 -6.27
N THR A 74 2.56 3.87 -7.57
CA THR A 74 3.65 3.92 -8.57
C THR A 74 4.50 5.19 -8.45
N GLU A 75 3.99 6.24 -7.79
CA GLU A 75 4.70 7.50 -7.53
C GLU A 75 5.66 7.41 -6.32
N LEU A 76 5.64 6.31 -5.58
CA LEU A 76 6.40 6.18 -4.33
C LEU A 76 7.88 5.90 -4.59
N ASP A 77 8.22 5.15 -5.63
CA ASP A 77 9.59 4.83 -6.00
C ASP A 77 9.71 4.74 -7.52
N PRO A 78 10.79 5.25 -8.16
CA PRO A 78 11.00 5.10 -9.60
C PRO A 78 10.92 3.64 -10.10
N ALA A 79 11.30 2.66 -9.27
CA ALA A 79 11.20 1.25 -9.59
C ALA A 79 9.76 0.76 -9.80
N PHE A 80 8.76 1.48 -9.27
CA PHE A 80 7.35 1.11 -9.39
C PHE A 80 6.67 1.63 -10.67
N SER A 81 7.43 2.25 -11.58
CA SER A 81 6.91 2.68 -12.87
C SER A 81 6.38 1.48 -13.67
N GLY A 82 5.08 1.47 -13.96
CA GLY A 82 4.42 0.38 -14.69
C GLY A 82 4.05 -0.83 -13.83
N LEU A 83 4.24 -0.76 -12.50
CA LEU A 83 3.87 -1.82 -11.58
C LEU A 83 2.36 -2.08 -11.62
N PRO A 84 1.90 -3.34 -11.81
CA PRO A 84 0.50 -3.69 -11.67
C PRO A 84 0.00 -3.36 -10.25
N THR A 85 -1.11 -2.61 -10.16
CA THR A 85 -1.71 -2.25 -8.88
C THR A 85 -3.20 -2.56 -8.84
N SER A 86 -3.72 -2.83 -7.65
CA SER A 86 -5.16 -3.05 -7.43
C SER A 86 -5.62 -2.41 -6.13
N ARG A 87 -6.79 -1.76 -6.16
CA ARG A 87 -7.48 -1.27 -4.97
C ARG A 87 -8.50 -2.31 -4.50
N HIS A 88 -8.53 -2.56 -3.20
CA HIS A 88 -9.51 -3.42 -2.54
C HIS A 88 -10.36 -2.63 -1.57
N GLU A 89 -11.67 -2.82 -1.63
CA GLU A 89 -12.67 -2.16 -0.79
C GLU A 89 -13.58 -3.22 -0.18
N ALA A 90 -13.61 -3.28 1.15
CA ALA A 90 -14.48 -4.14 1.94
C ALA A 90 -14.73 -3.54 3.33
N ALA A 91 -15.09 -2.26 3.38
CA ALA A 91 -15.22 -1.47 4.60
C ALA A 91 -13.99 -1.64 5.51
N CYS A 92 -14.23 -1.98 6.78
CA CYS A 92 -13.17 -2.21 7.77
C CYS A 92 -12.23 -3.38 7.41
N ALA A 93 -12.68 -4.31 6.56
CA ALA A 93 -11.91 -5.48 6.14
C ALA A 93 -11.06 -5.24 4.88
N SER A 94 -11.07 -4.02 4.31
CA SER A 94 -10.30 -3.69 3.10
C SER A 94 -8.83 -4.10 3.20
N GLY A 95 -8.21 -3.94 4.37
CA GLY A 95 -6.82 -4.31 4.61
C GLY A 95 -6.57 -5.82 4.51
N SER A 96 -7.46 -6.65 5.09
CA SER A 96 -7.33 -8.11 5.00
C SER A 96 -7.63 -8.64 3.61
N ILE A 97 -8.59 -8.05 2.90
CA ILE A 97 -8.89 -8.44 1.51
C ILE A 97 -7.70 -8.14 0.58
N ALA A 98 -6.94 -7.07 0.85
CA ALA A 98 -5.72 -6.77 0.10
C ALA A 98 -4.58 -7.78 0.29
N LEU A 99 -4.66 -8.64 1.32
CA LEU A 99 -3.68 -9.68 1.65
C LEU A 99 -4.09 -11.09 1.16
N LEU A 100 -5.36 -11.30 0.79
CA LEU A 100 -5.89 -12.59 0.32
C LEU A 100 -5.49 -12.88 -1.13
#